data_AF-A0A1Z4II82-F1
#
_entry.id   AF-A0A1Z4II82-F1
#
_cell.length_a   1.000
_cell.length_b   1.000
_cell.length_c   1.000
_cell.angle_alpha   90.00
_cell.angle_beta   90.00
_cell.angle_gamma   90.00
#
_symmetry.space_group_name_H-M   'P 1'
#
loop_
_entity.id
_entity.type
_entity.pdbx_description
1 polymer ?
#
loop_
_entity_poly.entity_id
_entity_poly.type
_entity_poly.pdbx_seq_one_letter_code
_entity_poly.pdbx_strand_id
1 'polypeptide(L)'
;MDVNASPLAKPKRRGKKQPGNAPQFDLRGELYRMSGVDFTQIDGLGAVTVLTLISELGLDATRFPTVKHFTSWLGLCPGSRITGGKVKSSKSRPVVNRVATALRTAAQSLCRSRSALGGFYRRLAARLGAPKAITATAHKLARIFYRLWTTGNVYTDPGLDAYEQQYRERTLKNLRKKAQAFGLELTPISDSTECVS
;
A
#
# COMPACT_ATOMS: atom_id res chain seq x y z
N MET A 1 -0.46 -23.49 13.20
CA MET A 1 0.37 -23.01 14.33
C MET A 1 -0.55 -22.76 15.51
N ASP A 2 -0.17 -23.18 16.72
CA ASP A 2 -1.00 -22.91 17.91
C ASP A 2 -0.99 -21.42 18.25
N VAL A 3 -2.16 -20.80 18.14
CA VAL A 3 -2.37 -19.37 18.45
C VAL A 3 -2.07 -19.03 19.92
N ASN A 4 -2.10 -20.04 20.79
CA ASN A 4 -1.77 -19.92 22.22
C ASN A 4 -0.26 -19.96 22.50
N ALA A 5 0.57 -20.45 21.57
CA ALA A 5 2.02 -20.55 21.75
C ALA A 5 2.77 -19.25 21.36
N SER A 6 2.18 -18.44 20.46
CA SER A 6 2.74 -17.16 20.01
C SER A 6 1.64 -16.09 19.99
N PRO A 7 1.42 -15.37 21.11
CA PRO A 7 0.34 -14.40 21.20
C PRO A 7 0.55 -13.23 20.24
N LEU A 8 -0.49 -12.89 19.49
CA LEU A 8 -0.48 -11.75 18.57
C LEU A 8 -0.31 -10.43 19.33
N ALA A 9 0.51 -9.53 18.78
CA ALA A 9 0.63 -8.17 19.28
C ALA A 9 -0.74 -7.46 19.30
N LYS A 10 -0.93 -6.47 20.18
CA LYS A 10 -2.18 -5.69 20.21
C LYS A 10 -2.44 -5.06 18.83
N PRO A 11 -3.67 -5.07 18.33
CA PRO A 11 -3.98 -4.49 17.02
C PRO A 11 -3.66 -2.99 17.07
N LYS A 12 -2.99 -2.47 16.03
CA LYS A 12 -2.56 -1.06 15.95
C LYS A 12 -3.73 -0.03 15.86
N ARG A 13 -4.99 -0.50 15.92
CA ARG A 13 -6.19 0.33 15.81
C ARG A 13 -6.33 1.29 16.99
N ARG A 14 -5.89 2.54 16.81
CA ARG A 14 -6.24 3.65 17.70
C ARG A 14 -7.67 4.14 17.38
N GLY A 15 -8.62 3.88 18.29
CA GLY A 15 -9.82 4.71 18.46
C GLY A 15 -11.01 4.54 17.51
N LYS A 16 -11.20 3.42 16.82
CA LYS A 16 -12.43 3.16 16.04
C LYS A 16 -13.26 2.04 16.65
N LYS A 17 -14.55 2.31 16.94
CA LYS A 17 -15.55 1.29 17.30
C LYS A 17 -15.56 0.20 16.23
N GLN A 18 -15.73 -1.06 16.64
CA GLN A 18 -15.96 -2.13 15.69
C GLN A 18 -17.23 -1.81 14.88
N PRO A 19 -17.23 -2.01 13.55
CA PRO A 19 -18.44 -1.83 12.76
C PRO A 19 -19.51 -2.81 13.25
N GLY A 20 -20.79 -2.44 13.15
CA GLY A 20 -21.90 -3.28 13.63
C GLY A 20 -21.96 -4.68 13.02
N ASN A 21 -21.34 -4.86 11.85
CA ASN A 21 -21.26 -6.14 11.14
C ASN A 21 -19.93 -6.88 11.38
N ALA A 22 -19.24 -6.58 12.48
CA ALA A 22 -18.05 -7.32 12.86
C ALA A 22 -18.44 -8.74 13.31
N PRO A 23 -17.63 -9.76 12.96
CA PRO A 23 -17.84 -11.10 13.47
C PRO A 23 -17.75 -11.11 15.00
N GLN A 24 -18.59 -11.94 15.63
CA GLN A 24 -18.68 -12.05 17.10
C GLN A 24 -17.50 -12.82 17.73
N PHE A 25 -16.71 -13.54 16.91
CA PHE A 25 -15.56 -14.32 17.34
C PHE A 25 -14.23 -13.67 16.91
N ASP A 26 -13.11 -14.14 17.46
CA ASP A 26 -11.78 -13.64 17.11
C ASP A 26 -11.33 -14.09 15.71
N LEU A 27 -11.81 -13.38 14.70
CA LEU A 27 -11.43 -13.60 13.30
C LEU A 27 -9.93 -13.33 13.08
N ARG A 28 -9.31 -12.40 13.81
CA ARG A 28 -7.90 -12.06 13.59
C ARG A 28 -6.99 -13.21 14.03
N GLY A 29 -7.23 -13.76 15.22
CA GLY A 29 -6.52 -14.94 15.71
C GLY A 29 -6.66 -16.13 14.76
N GLU A 30 -7.87 -16.37 14.26
CA GLU A 30 -8.11 -17.50 13.35
C GLU A 30 -7.40 -17.33 11.99
N LEU A 31 -7.43 -16.13 11.40
CA LEU A 31 -6.72 -15.86 10.15
C LEU A 31 -5.20 -16.01 10.32
N TYR A 32 -4.67 -15.64 11.49
CA TYR A 32 -3.27 -15.87 11.81
C TYR A 32 -2.95 -17.35 11.98
N ARG A 33 -3.83 -18.11 12.66
CA ARG A 33 -3.71 -19.57 12.80
C ARG A 33 -3.61 -20.26 11.44
N MET A 34 -4.44 -19.84 10.48
CA MET A 34 -4.49 -20.39 9.12
C MET A 34 -3.31 -19.97 8.25
N SER A 35 -2.93 -18.69 8.25
CA SER A 35 -1.96 -18.13 7.30
C SER A 35 -0.54 -17.95 7.84
N GLY A 36 -0.34 -18.04 9.16
CA GLY A 36 0.94 -17.78 9.83
C GLY A 36 1.38 -16.31 9.83
N VAL A 37 0.61 -15.41 9.20
CA VAL A 37 0.97 -14.00 9.02
C VAL A 37 -0.18 -13.09 9.43
N ASP A 38 0.11 -12.10 10.26
CA ASP A 38 -0.90 -11.11 10.64
C ASP A 38 -0.99 -9.96 9.62
N PHE A 39 -1.79 -10.18 8.58
CA PHE A 39 -2.06 -9.15 7.56
C PHE A 39 -2.82 -7.93 8.10
N THR A 40 -3.44 -8.02 9.28
CA THR A 40 -4.20 -6.90 9.88
C THR A 40 -3.29 -5.80 10.43
N GLN A 41 -1.98 -6.04 10.53
CA GLN A 41 -0.98 -5.01 10.82
C GLN A 41 -0.82 -4.00 9.68
N ILE A 42 -1.17 -4.37 8.45
CA ILE A 42 -1.11 -3.45 7.32
C ILE A 42 -2.23 -2.42 7.50
N ASP A 43 -1.85 -1.14 7.57
CA ASP A 43 -2.80 -0.05 7.62
C ASP A 43 -3.81 -0.14 6.46
N GLY A 44 -5.09 -0.11 6.80
CA GLY A 44 -6.20 -0.22 5.85
C GLY A 44 -6.76 -1.63 5.67
N LEU A 45 -6.04 -2.69 6.07
CA LEU A 45 -6.56 -4.06 6.05
C LEU A 45 -7.23 -4.41 7.39
N GLY A 46 -8.54 -4.58 7.38
CA GLY A 46 -9.29 -5.14 8.52
C GLY A 46 -9.41 -6.66 8.45
N ALA A 47 -9.76 -7.31 9.55
CA ALA A 47 -9.94 -8.77 9.61
C ALA A 47 -10.92 -9.30 8.53
N VAL A 48 -12.05 -8.62 8.29
CA VAL A 48 -13.01 -8.98 7.23
C VAL A 48 -12.41 -8.84 5.82
N THR A 49 -11.63 -7.79 5.60
CA THR A 49 -10.90 -7.59 4.33
C THR A 49 -9.92 -8.74 4.12
N VAL A 50 -9.11 -9.08 5.14
CA VAL A 50 -8.14 -10.17 5.08
C VAL A 50 -8.83 -11.52 4.87
N LEU A 51 -9.96 -11.78 5.53
CA LEU A 51 -10.78 -12.96 5.28
C LEU A 51 -11.20 -13.05 3.81
N THR A 52 -11.67 -11.95 3.23
CA THR A 52 -12.04 -11.90 1.79
C THR A 52 -10.84 -12.19 0.90
N LEU A 53 -9.64 -11.70 1.27
CA LEU A 53 -8.42 -11.99 0.52
C LEU A 53 -8.09 -13.49 0.58
N ILE A 54 -8.05 -14.07 1.78
CA ILE A 54 -7.67 -15.47 1.98
C ILE A 54 -8.71 -16.42 1.38
N SER A 55 -10.01 -16.10 1.48
CA SER A 55 -11.08 -16.94 0.90
C SER A 55 -11.02 -17.02 -0.63
N GLU A 56 -10.58 -15.95 -1.30
CA GLU A 56 -10.51 -15.89 -2.76
C GLU A 56 -9.17 -16.39 -3.32
N LEU A 57 -8.08 -16.15 -2.58
CA LEU A 57 -6.72 -16.52 -3.01
C LEU A 57 -6.33 -17.93 -2.59
N GLY A 58 -6.86 -18.41 -1.46
CA GLY A 58 -6.33 -19.55 -0.75
C GLY A 58 -5.06 -19.20 0.04
N LEU A 59 -4.46 -20.22 0.65
CA LEU A 59 -3.22 -20.07 1.41
C LEU A 59 -1.96 -20.23 0.54
N ASP A 60 -2.10 -20.84 -0.64
CA ASP A 60 -0.99 -21.17 -1.52
C ASP A 60 -0.56 -19.99 -2.42
N ALA A 61 0.61 -19.42 -2.09
CA ALA A 61 1.21 -18.32 -2.84
C ALA A 61 1.85 -18.74 -4.16
N THR A 62 2.10 -20.04 -4.39
CA THR A 62 2.80 -20.54 -5.59
C THR A 62 2.00 -20.34 -6.88
N ARG A 63 0.67 -20.16 -6.77
CA ARG A 63 -0.23 -19.80 -7.88
C ARG A 63 0.21 -18.56 -8.67
N PHE A 64 0.96 -17.66 -8.04
CA PHE A 64 1.48 -16.46 -8.68
C PHE A 64 3.01 -16.45 -8.58
N PRO A 65 3.74 -16.70 -9.70
CA PRO A 65 5.20 -16.75 -9.69
C PRO A 65 5.86 -15.43 -9.27
N THR A 66 5.22 -14.29 -9.58
CA THR A 66 5.73 -12.97 -9.22
C THR A 66 4.62 -12.03 -8.77
N VAL A 67 5.00 -11.01 -8.00
CA VAL A 67 4.10 -9.91 -7.61
C VAL A 67 3.46 -9.23 -8.82
N LYS A 68 4.15 -9.19 -9.97
CA LYS A 68 3.62 -8.59 -11.21
C LYS A 68 2.42 -9.39 -11.71
N HIS A 69 2.50 -10.73 -11.70
CA HIS A 69 1.41 -11.61 -12.10
C HIS A 69 0.19 -11.41 -11.20
N PHE A 70 0.41 -11.36 -9.89
CA PHE A 70 -0.65 -11.08 -8.92
C PHE A 70 -1.35 -9.74 -9.18
N THR A 71 -0.59 -8.65 -9.34
CA THR A 71 -1.17 -7.32 -9.58
C THR A 71 -1.86 -7.17 -10.94
N SER A 72 -1.40 -7.94 -11.93
CA SER A 72 -2.02 -8.01 -13.26
C SER A 72 -3.35 -8.77 -13.22
N TRP A 73 -3.40 -9.89 -12.50
CA TRP A 73 -4.63 -10.66 -12.28
C TRP A 73 -5.70 -9.83 -11.54
N LEU A 74 -5.31 -8.99 -10.59
CA LEU A 74 -6.21 -8.05 -9.91
C LEU A 74 -6.70 -6.89 -10.81
N GLY A 75 -6.07 -6.64 -11.96
CA GLY A 75 -6.35 -5.48 -12.81
C GLY A 75 -5.98 -4.13 -12.16
N LEU A 76 -5.09 -4.13 -11.15
CA LEU A 76 -4.64 -2.92 -10.46
C LEU A 76 -3.43 -2.27 -11.14
N CYS A 77 -2.74 -2.99 -12.02
CA CYS A 77 -1.67 -2.42 -12.83
C CYS A 77 -2.22 -1.59 -14.00
N PRO A 78 -1.46 -0.60 -14.50
CA PRO A 78 -1.81 0.06 -15.76
C PRO A 78 -1.76 -0.96 -16.91
N GLY A 79 -2.61 -0.76 -17.92
CA GLY A 79 -2.57 -1.56 -19.14
C GLY A 79 -1.42 -1.13 -20.06
N SER A 80 -1.01 -2.03 -20.96
CA SER A 80 0.00 -1.77 -21.98
C SER A 80 -0.51 -2.24 -23.35
N ARG A 81 -1.56 -1.60 -23.89
CA ARG A 81 -2.08 -1.93 -25.21
C ARG A 81 -1.22 -1.27 -26.27
N ILE A 82 -0.27 -2.02 -26.82
CA ILE A 82 0.69 -1.58 -27.84
C ILE A 82 0.45 -2.41 -29.10
N THR A 83 0.37 -1.75 -30.26
CA THR A 83 0.27 -2.43 -31.57
C THR A 83 1.13 -1.69 -32.58
N GLY A 84 1.92 -2.41 -33.38
CA GLY A 84 2.79 -1.79 -34.39
C GLY A 84 3.75 -0.74 -33.80
N GLY A 85 4.28 -0.97 -32.60
CA GLY A 85 5.19 -0.04 -31.91
C GLY A 85 4.54 1.20 -31.27
N LYS A 86 3.24 1.43 -31.47
CA LYS A 86 2.52 2.59 -30.90
C LYS A 86 1.66 2.20 -29.69
N VAL A 87 1.69 3.03 -28.65
CA VAL A 87 0.84 2.89 -27.46
C VAL A 87 -0.58 3.33 -27.82
N LYS A 88 -1.52 2.38 -27.93
CA LYS A 88 -2.94 2.67 -28.17
C LYS A 88 -3.68 3.04 -26.89
N SER A 89 -3.33 2.42 -25.75
CA SER A 89 -3.94 2.73 -24.45
C SER A 89 -3.10 2.26 -23.29
N SER A 90 -3.03 3.08 -22.25
CA SER A 90 -2.41 2.77 -20.95
C SER A 90 -3.42 2.64 -19.80
N LYS A 91 -4.72 2.66 -20.12
CA LYS A 91 -5.79 2.55 -19.12
C LYS A 91 -5.75 1.19 -18.43
N SER A 92 -6.01 1.17 -17.13
CA SER A 92 -6.21 -0.07 -16.38
C SER A 92 -7.37 -0.87 -16.98
N ARG A 93 -7.21 -2.19 -17.00
CA ARG A 93 -8.21 -3.10 -17.56
C ARG A 93 -9.46 -3.12 -16.65
N PRO A 94 -10.68 -3.11 -17.20
CA PRO A 94 -11.86 -3.42 -16.41
C PRO A 94 -11.78 -4.90 -16.01
N VAL A 95 -11.77 -5.16 -14.71
CA VAL A 95 -11.74 -6.52 -14.14
C VAL A 95 -12.70 -6.55 -12.96
N VAL A 96 -13.59 -7.56 -12.97
CA VAL A 96 -14.46 -7.86 -11.82
C VAL A 96 -13.71 -8.83 -10.92
N ASN A 97 -13.12 -8.30 -9.84
CA ASN A 97 -12.34 -9.10 -8.90
C ASN A 97 -12.63 -8.62 -7.47
N ARG A 98 -13.14 -9.54 -6.63
CA ARG A 98 -13.54 -9.25 -5.24
C ARG A 98 -12.35 -8.79 -4.40
N VAL A 99 -11.18 -9.41 -4.57
CA VAL A 99 -9.93 -9.02 -3.91
C VAL A 99 -9.52 -7.61 -4.30
N ALA A 100 -9.59 -7.27 -5.60
CA ALA A 100 -9.26 -5.93 -6.07
C ALA A 100 -10.22 -4.87 -5.47
N THR A 101 -11.51 -5.18 -5.39
CA THR A 101 -12.50 -4.32 -4.76
C THR A 101 -12.22 -4.14 -3.27
N ALA A 102 -11.95 -5.23 -2.53
CA ALA A 102 -11.61 -5.19 -1.11
C ALA A 102 -10.36 -4.33 -0.85
N LEU A 103 -9.33 -4.44 -1.71
CA LEU A 103 -8.12 -3.62 -1.64
C LEU A 103 -8.38 -2.14 -1.96
N ARG A 104 -9.32 -1.82 -2.87
CA ARG A 104 -9.73 -0.43 -3.13
C ARG A 104 -10.48 0.16 -1.94
N THR A 105 -11.37 -0.58 -1.30
CA THR A 105 -12.06 -0.15 -0.07
C THR A 105 -11.07 0.07 1.06
N ALA A 106 -10.11 -0.85 1.23
CA ALA A 106 -9.00 -0.70 2.19
C ALA A 106 -8.19 0.57 1.90
N ALA A 107 -7.82 0.80 0.64
CA ALA A 107 -7.10 1.99 0.20
C ALA A 107 -7.87 3.29 0.47
N GLN A 108 -9.19 3.31 0.27
CA GLN A 108 -10.02 4.46 0.56
C GLN A 108 -10.02 4.80 2.07
N SER A 109 -10.01 3.79 2.94
CA SER A 109 -9.97 3.99 4.40
C SER A 109 -8.69 4.71 4.89
N LEU A 110 -7.63 4.69 4.07
CA LEU A 110 -6.34 5.33 4.38
C LEU A 110 -6.34 6.85 4.20
N CYS A 111 -7.40 7.44 3.64
CA CYS A 111 -7.44 8.88 3.36
C CYS A 111 -7.11 9.77 4.57
N ARG A 112 -7.51 9.33 5.77
CA ARG A 112 -7.27 10.02 7.05
C ARG A 112 -6.23 9.33 7.94
N SER A 113 -5.57 8.27 7.47
CA SER A 113 -4.60 7.51 8.27
C SER A 113 -3.25 8.26 8.37
N ARG A 114 -2.66 8.34 9.57
CA ARG A 114 -1.33 8.90 9.81
C ARG A 114 -0.21 7.84 9.68
N SER A 115 -0.31 6.99 8.65
CA SER A 115 0.70 5.98 8.29
C SER A 115 1.47 6.38 7.03
N ALA A 116 2.56 5.67 6.72
CA ALA A 116 3.28 5.84 5.45
C ALA A 116 2.37 5.63 4.23
N LEU A 117 1.41 4.70 4.33
CA LEU A 117 0.44 4.42 3.27
C LEU A 117 -0.61 5.52 3.13
N GLY A 118 -1.08 6.09 4.25
CA GLY A 118 -1.94 7.28 4.23
C GLY A 118 -1.25 8.50 3.62
N GLY A 119 0.02 8.73 3.94
CA GLY A 119 0.84 9.78 3.31
C GLY A 119 1.00 9.58 1.81
N PHE A 120 1.22 8.32 1.37
CA PHE A 120 1.26 7.98 -0.06
C PHE A 120 -0.06 8.28 -0.77
N TYR A 121 -1.19 7.87 -0.17
CA TYR A 121 -2.52 8.14 -0.72
C TYR A 121 -2.76 9.64 -0.89
N ARG A 122 -2.57 10.44 0.18
CA ARG A 122 -2.87 11.88 0.16
C ARG A 122 -2.08 12.62 -0.90
N ARG A 123 -0.78 12.32 -1.01
CA ARG A 123 0.09 12.92 -2.04
C ARG A 123 -0.42 12.60 -3.45
N LEU A 124 -0.83 11.36 -3.68
CA LEU A 124 -1.28 10.96 -5.00
C LEU A 124 -2.67 11.52 -5.32
N ALA A 125 -3.54 11.63 -4.31
CA ALA A 125 -4.86 12.25 -4.43
C ALA A 125 -4.74 13.74 -4.78
N ALA A 126 -3.82 14.47 -4.14
CA ALA A 126 -3.56 15.88 -4.46
C ALA A 126 -3.08 16.09 -5.89
N ARG A 127 -2.34 15.13 -6.48
CA ARG A 127 -1.77 15.26 -7.83
C ARG A 127 -2.66 14.71 -8.94
N LEU A 128 -3.38 13.61 -8.69
CA LEU A 128 -4.10 12.84 -9.73
C LEU A 128 -5.61 12.74 -9.49
N GLY A 129 -6.11 13.19 -8.36
CA GLY A 129 -7.49 12.98 -7.91
C GLY A 129 -7.70 11.66 -7.17
N ALA A 130 -8.79 11.60 -6.40
CA ALA A 130 -9.09 10.48 -5.51
C ALA A 130 -9.22 9.11 -6.22
N PRO A 131 -9.95 8.95 -7.35
CA PRO A 131 -10.12 7.62 -7.97
C PRO A 131 -8.80 6.96 -8.41
N LYS A 132 -7.89 7.76 -8.98
CA LYS A 132 -6.56 7.30 -9.40
C LYS A 132 -5.69 6.99 -8.18
N ALA A 133 -5.78 7.80 -7.13
CA ALA A 133 -5.06 7.56 -5.88
C ALA A 133 -5.51 6.28 -5.17
N ILE A 134 -6.82 5.99 -5.13
CA ILE A 134 -7.37 4.73 -4.59
C ILE A 134 -6.77 3.54 -5.33
N THR A 135 -6.82 3.54 -6.66
CA THR A 135 -6.33 2.42 -7.47
C THR A 135 -4.83 2.17 -7.29
N ALA A 136 -4.03 3.23 -7.30
CA ALA A 136 -2.59 3.13 -7.10
C ALA A 136 -2.23 2.74 -5.66
N THR A 137 -3.00 3.16 -4.66
CA THR A 137 -2.81 2.75 -3.26
C THR A 137 -3.23 1.29 -3.06
N ALA A 138 -4.31 0.85 -3.69
CA ALA A 138 -4.69 -0.57 -3.75
C ALA A 138 -3.60 -1.42 -4.41
N HIS A 139 -2.99 -0.94 -5.50
CA HIS A 139 -1.84 -1.61 -6.11
C HIS A 139 -0.65 -1.70 -5.13
N LYS A 140 -0.36 -0.64 -4.38
CA LYS A 140 0.69 -0.66 -3.35
C LYS A 140 0.37 -1.66 -2.23
N LEU A 141 -0.88 -1.71 -1.76
CA LEU A 141 -1.35 -2.69 -0.76
C LEU A 141 -1.22 -4.11 -1.28
N ALA A 142 -1.64 -4.38 -2.52
CA ALA A 142 -1.50 -5.70 -3.14
C ALA A 142 -0.05 -6.20 -3.14
N ARG A 143 0.90 -5.30 -3.44
CA ARG A 143 2.33 -5.64 -3.45
C ARG A 143 2.86 -5.94 -2.05
N ILE A 144 2.41 -5.21 -1.04
CA ILE A 144 2.79 -5.45 0.36
C ILE A 144 2.20 -6.79 0.80
N PHE A 145 0.90 -6.99 0.60
CA PHE A 145 0.21 -8.24 0.91
C PHE A 145 0.92 -9.45 0.30
N TYR A 146 1.19 -9.42 -1.01
CA TYR A 146 1.87 -10.52 -1.70
C TYR A 146 3.27 -10.81 -1.12
N ARG A 147 4.03 -9.77 -0.75
CA ARG A 147 5.35 -9.96 -0.13
C ARG A 147 5.24 -10.64 1.23
N LEU A 148 4.29 -10.23 2.07
CA LEU A 148 4.09 -10.87 3.36
C LEU A 148 3.57 -12.31 3.19
N TRP A 149 2.66 -12.51 2.24
CA TRP A 149 2.09 -13.82 1.94
C TRP A 149 3.13 -14.82 1.42
N THR A 150 4.12 -14.36 0.67
CA THR A 150 5.21 -15.21 0.15
C THR A 150 6.35 -15.42 1.13
N THR A 151 6.67 -14.42 1.96
CA THR A 151 7.84 -14.47 2.87
C THR A 151 7.51 -14.90 4.29
N GLY A 152 6.25 -14.82 4.71
CA GLY A 152 5.87 -15.10 6.10
C GLY A 152 6.24 -13.99 7.10
N ASN A 153 6.83 -12.88 6.64
CA ASN A 153 7.38 -11.85 7.52
C ASN A 153 6.31 -10.97 8.17
N VAL A 154 6.68 -10.33 9.28
CA VAL A 154 5.84 -9.35 9.98
C VAL A 154 5.88 -8.00 9.26
N TYR A 155 4.72 -7.36 9.10
CA TYR A 155 4.65 -6.02 8.55
C TYR A 155 5.16 -4.98 9.55
N THR A 156 6.10 -4.13 9.11
CA THR A 156 6.53 -2.95 9.85
C THR A 156 6.19 -1.70 9.05
N ASP A 157 5.41 -0.80 9.64
CA ASP A 157 5.11 0.51 9.04
C ASP A 157 6.25 1.48 9.35
N PRO A 158 6.92 2.05 8.32
CA PRO A 158 7.96 3.06 8.51
C PRO A 158 7.44 4.34 9.20
N GLY A 159 6.13 4.57 9.18
CA GLY A 159 5.52 5.79 9.72
C GLY A 159 5.45 6.93 8.70
N LEU A 160 4.68 7.97 9.06
CA LEU A 160 4.44 9.11 8.16
C LEU A 160 5.70 9.96 7.96
N ASP A 161 6.41 10.31 9.04
CA ASP A 161 7.55 11.23 8.99
C ASP A 161 8.72 10.64 8.19
N ALA A 162 9.07 9.37 8.46
CA ALA A 162 10.09 8.66 7.69
C ALA A 162 9.73 8.55 6.20
N TYR A 163 8.45 8.37 5.88
CA TYR A 163 7.97 8.35 4.50
C TYR A 163 8.08 9.73 3.82
N GLU A 164 7.82 10.82 4.55
CA GLU A 164 7.97 12.18 4.06
C GLU A 164 9.44 12.55 3.84
N GLN A 165 10.34 12.21 4.78
CA GLN A 165 11.79 12.37 4.65
C GLN A 165 12.33 11.63 3.43
N GLN A 166 12.02 10.34 3.29
CA GLN A 166 12.49 9.54 2.15
C GLN A 166 11.97 10.09 0.81
N TYR A 167 10.77 10.67 0.81
CA TYR A 167 10.26 11.32 -0.39
C TYR A 167 10.97 12.64 -0.70
N ARG A 168 11.24 13.46 0.31
CA ARG A 168 12.00 14.69 0.17
C ARG A 168 13.39 14.40 -0.41
N GLU A 169 14.09 13.41 0.13
CA GLU A 169 15.39 12.95 -0.38
C GLU A 169 15.33 12.52 -1.85
N ARG A 170 14.34 11.69 -2.21
CA ARG A 170 14.14 11.27 -3.62
C ARG A 170 13.86 12.45 -4.53
N THR A 171 13.09 13.42 -4.05
CA THR A 171 12.77 14.64 -4.80
C THR A 171 14.02 15.48 -5.02
N LEU A 172 14.82 15.72 -3.97
CA LEU A 172 16.10 16.42 -4.07
C LEU A 172 17.09 15.70 -4.99
N LYS A 173 17.18 14.37 -4.91
CA LYS A 173 18.02 13.57 -5.83
C LYS A 173 17.59 13.73 -7.28
N ASN A 174 16.28 13.71 -7.55
CA ASN A 174 15.75 13.92 -8.88
C ASN A 174 15.97 15.36 -9.38
N LEU A 175 15.85 16.35 -8.50
CA LEU A 175 16.14 17.76 -8.82
C LEU A 175 17.61 17.95 -9.16
N ARG A 176 18.54 17.41 -8.36
CA ARG A 176 19.98 17.43 -8.66
C ARG A 176 20.29 16.83 -10.03
N LYS A 177 19.72 15.65 -10.32
CA LYS A 177 19.90 15.01 -11.64
C LYS A 177 19.37 15.86 -12.79
N LYS A 178 18.24 16.54 -12.60
CA LYS A 178 17.69 17.45 -13.62
C LYS A 178 18.55 18.70 -13.79
N ALA A 179 19.01 19.31 -12.70
CA ALA A 179 19.90 20.46 -12.74
C ALA A 179 21.19 20.12 -13.51
N GLN A 180 21.82 18.98 -13.20
CA GLN A 180 23.00 18.49 -13.91
C GLN A 180 22.76 18.30 -15.41
N ALA A 181 21.58 17.84 -15.82
CA ALA A 181 21.24 17.69 -17.24
C ALA A 181 21.17 19.05 -17.98
N PHE A 182 21.00 20.16 -17.27
CA PHE A 182 21.05 21.51 -17.80
C PHE A 182 22.38 22.24 -17.51
N GLY A 183 23.40 21.54 -16.99
CA GLY A 183 24.66 22.15 -16.58
C GLY A 183 24.56 23.06 -15.35
N LEU A 184 23.50 22.91 -14.55
CA LEU A 184 23.25 23.68 -13.34
C LEU A 184 23.62 22.86 -12.08
N GLU A 185 24.11 23.54 -11.04
CA GLU A 185 24.36 22.96 -9.72
C GLU A 185 23.28 23.40 -8.72
N LEU A 186 22.76 22.46 -7.93
CA LEU A 186 21.74 22.74 -6.91
C LEU A 186 22.42 23.10 -5.58
N THR A 187 22.55 24.39 -5.30
CA THR A 187 22.99 24.91 -4.00
C THR A 187 21.80 25.18 -3.07
N PRO A 188 21.88 24.84 -1.78
CA PRO A 188 20.88 25.26 -0.81
C PRO A 188 20.94 26.78 -0.64
N ILE A 189 19.79 27.42 -0.54
CA ILE A 189 19.70 28.83 -0.18
C ILE A 189 20.08 28.93 1.30
N SER A 190 21.13 29.69 1.63
CA SER A 190 21.44 30.06 3.02
C SER A 190 20.42 31.08 3.49
N ASP A 191 19.64 30.77 4.53
CA ASP A 191 18.76 31.74 5.18
C ASP A 191 19.62 32.83 5.83
N SER A 192 19.77 33.97 5.16
CA SER A 192 20.26 35.21 5.76
C SER A 192 19.15 35.80 6.62
N THR A 193 19.00 35.29 7.84
CA THR A 193 18.21 35.94 8.90
C THR A 193 19.06 36.07 10.15
N GLU A 194 20.16 36.79 10.01
CA GLU A 194 20.75 37.57 11.11
C GLU A 194 20.23 39.00 10.97
N CYS A 195 18.97 39.24 11.35
CA CYS A 195 18.47 40.59 11.52
C CYS A 195 18.89 41.07 12.92
N VAL A 196 20.04 41.74 12.94
CA VAL A 196 20.44 42.93 13.71
C VAL A 196 19.69 43.20 15.03
N SER A 197 20.49 43.21 16.10
CA SER A 197 20.15 43.59 17.49
C SER A 197 19.54 44.98 17.67
#